data_AF-A0A3S1NSN2-F1
#
_entry.id   AF-A0A3S1NSN2-F1
#
_cell.length_a   1.000
_cell.length_b   1.000
_cell.length_c   1.000
_cell.angle_alpha   90.00
_cell.angle_beta   90.00
_cell.angle_gamma   90.00
#
_symmetry.space_group_name_H-M   'P 1'
#
loop_
_entity.id
_entity.type
_entity.pdbx_description
1 polymer ?
#
loop_
_entity_poly.entity_id
_entity_poly.type
_entity_poly.pdbx_seq_one_letter_code
_entity_poly.pdbx_strand_id
1 'polypeptide(L)' 'GRRRSIGVVTSSYQSPTLGRPVALALIERGAARHGETIDVQHLGVVRQATIVPPCAFDPEGRRLHA' A
#
# COMPACT_ATOMS: atom_id res chain seq x y z
N GLY A 1 21.61 -8.38 14.42
CA GLY A 1 21.57 -6.97 13.98
C GLY A 1 20.12 -6.51 13.92
N ARG A 2 19.83 -5.25 14.26
CA ARG A 2 18.46 -4.71 14.23
C ARG A 2 17.94 -4.66 12.78
N ARG A 3 16.78 -5.26 12.51
CA ARG A 3 16.15 -5.22 11.18
C ARG A 3 15.81 -3.76 10.84
N ARG A 4 16.28 -3.27 9.69
CA ARG A 4 15.99 -1.93 9.19
C ARG A 4 14.63 -1.93 8.49
N SER A 5 13.77 -0.97 8.83
CA SER A 5 12.55 -0.71 8.05
C SER A 5 12.85 0.24 6.87
N ILE A 6 12.15 0.08 5.75
CA ILE A 6 12.20 0.98 4.59
C ILE A 6 11.05 2.01 4.59
N GLY A 7 10.20 2.00 5.62
CA GLY A 7 9.01 2.83 5.67
C GLY A 7 8.08 2.53 6.85
N VAL A 8 6.90 3.15 6.82
CA VAL A 8 5.83 2.93 7.81
C VAL A 8 4.46 2.97 7.13
N VAL A 9 3.59 2.02 7.48
CA VAL A 9 2.18 2.04 7.09
C VAL A 9 1.46 3.09 7.93
N THR A 10 0.82 4.05 7.28
CA THR A 10 0.10 5.15 7.96
C THR A 10 -1.39 4.84 8.10
N SER A 11 -1.96 4.16 7.12
CA SER A 11 -3.36 3.71 7.15
C SER A 11 -3.52 2.39 6.40
N SER A 12 -4.46 1.56 6.84
CA SER A 12 -4.75 0.26 6.23
C SER A 12 -6.21 -0.14 6.45
N TYR A 13 -6.86 -0.67 5.43
CA TYR A 13 -8.27 -1.05 5.47
C TYR A 13 -8.54 -2.29 4.63
N GLN A 14 -9.53 -3.09 5.04
CA GLN A 14 -10.19 -4.03 4.14
C GLN A 14 -11.15 -3.23 3.25
N SER A 15 -10.86 -3.08 1.96
CA SER A 15 -11.72 -2.32 1.06
C SER A 15 -12.86 -3.19 0.54
N PRO A 16 -14.14 -2.90 0.85
CA PRO A 16 -15.27 -3.61 0.25
C PRO A 16 -15.39 -3.30 -1.24
N THR A 17 -15.08 -2.07 -1.66
CA THR A 17 -15.15 -1.63 -3.07
C THR A 17 -14.14 -2.36 -3.95
N LEU A 18 -12.94 -2.63 -3.45
CA LEU A 18 -11.88 -3.31 -4.19
C LEU A 18 -11.81 -4.82 -3.92
N GLY A 19 -12.59 -5.33 -2.96
CA GLY A 19 -12.58 -6.75 -2.56
C GLY A 19 -11.26 -7.24 -1.95
N ARG A 20 -10.36 -6.34 -1.55
CA ARG A 20 -9.02 -6.68 -1.03
C ARG A 20 -8.50 -5.66 -0.02
N PRO A 21 -7.51 -6.02 0.82
CA PRO A 21 -6.82 -5.06 1.66
C PRO A 21 -6.10 -3.98 0.83
N VAL A 22 -6.10 -2.75 1.34
CA VAL A 22 -5.29 -1.63 0.82
C VAL A 22 -4.63 -0.91 1.98
N ALA A 23 -3.47 -0.31 1.72
CA ALA A 23 -2.73 0.47 2.70
C ALA A 23 -2.02 1.65 2.05
N LEU A 24 -1.93 2.76 2.77
CA LEU A 24 -1.02 3.86 2.45
C LEU A 24 0.20 3.78 3.37
N ALA A 25 1.36 4.12 2.82
CA ALA A 25 2.62 4.06 3.53
C ALA A 25 3.57 5.14 3.03
N LEU A 26 4.43 5.61 3.93
CA LEU A 26 5.62 6.39 3.56
C LEU A 26 6.76 5.40 3.35
N ILE A 27 7.26 5.32 2.12
CA ILE A 27 8.28 4.33 1.70
C ILE A 27 9.44 5.06 1.04
N GLU A 28 10.66 4.69 1.41
CA GLU A 28 11.88 5.21 0.79
C GLU A 28 11.88 4.96 -0.73
N ARG A 29 11.93 6.05 -1.49
CA ARG A 29 11.86 6.04 -2.97
C ARG A 29 10.63 5.30 -3.52
N GLY A 30 9.52 5.28 -2.77
CA GLY A 30 8.34 4.46 -3.10
C GLY A 30 7.76 4.72 -4.49
N ALA A 31 7.69 5.98 -4.94
CA ALA A 31 7.16 6.34 -6.25
C ALA A 31 7.93 5.73 -7.44
N ALA A 32 9.23 5.46 -7.28
CA ALA A 32 10.06 4.85 -8.30
C ALA A 32 10.05 3.31 -8.26
N ARG A 33 9.30 2.72 -7.33
CA ARG A 33 9.31 1.29 -6.98
C ARG A 33 7.96 0.61 -7.21
N HIS A 34 7.06 1.24 -7.96
CA HIS A 34 5.78 0.61 -8.30
C HIS A 34 6.00 -0.73 -9.00
N GLY A 35 5.24 -1.75 -8.60
CA GLY A 35 5.39 -3.14 -9.03
C GLY A 35 6.30 -3.98 -8.14
N GLU A 36 7.10 -3.36 -7.27
CA GLU A 36 7.95 -4.10 -6.32
C GLU A 36 7.11 -4.77 -5.23
N THR A 37 7.44 -6.02 -4.90
CA THR A 37 6.85 -6.75 -3.78
C THR A 37 7.73 -6.58 -2.52
N ILE A 38 7.11 -6.24 -1.40
CA ILE A 38 7.76 -5.96 -0.12
C ILE A 38 7.13 -6.72 1.05
N ASP A 39 7.93 -6.95 2.09
CA ASP A 39 7.49 -7.44 3.38
C ASP A 39 6.80 -6.32 4.19
N VAL A 40 5.61 -6.62 4.73
CA VAL A 40 4.87 -5.77 5.66
C VAL A 40 4.64 -6.52 6.96
N GLN A 41 5.07 -5.93 8.07
CA GLN A 41 4.76 -6.44 9.40
C GLN A 41 3.36 -5.99 9.82
N HIS A 42 2.44 -6.94 10.03
CA HIS A 42 1.08 -6.67 10.47
C HIS A 42 0.69 -7.65 11.59
N LEU A 43 0.46 -7.13 12.80
CA LEU A 43 0.07 -7.90 13.98
C LEU A 43 1.01 -9.08 14.28
N GLY A 44 2.33 -8.83 14.20
CA GLY A 44 3.36 -9.85 14.45
C GLY A 44 3.58 -10.85 13.30
N VAL A 45 2.84 -10.72 12.19
CA VAL A 45 2.95 -11.59 11.02
C VAL A 45 3.46 -10.81 9.83
N VAL A 46 4.44 -11.37 9.13
CA VAL A 46 4.94 -10.83 7.86
C VAL A 46 3.95 -11.21 6.74
N ARG A 47 3.55 -10.21 5.94
CA ARG A 47 2.74 -10.37 4.74
C ARG A 47 3.46 -9.74 3.55
N GLN A 48 3.18 -10.24 2.34
CA GLN A 48 3.64 -9.60 1.11
C GLN A 48 2.63 -8.54 0.65
N ALA A 49 3.13 -7.42 0.15
CA ALA A 49 2.35 -6.40 -0.52
C ALA A 49 3.11 -5.86 -1.74
N THR A 50 2.38 -5.35 -2.72
CA THR A 50 2.98 -4.71 -3.90
C THR A 50 2.88 -3.19 -3.76
N ILE A 51 3.98 -2.49 -4.00
CA ILE A 51 3.97 -1.02 -4.08
C ILE A 51 3.24 -0.64 -5.37
N VAL A 52 2.21 0.20 -5.25
CA VAL A 52 1.37 0.65 -6.35
C VAL A 52 1.20 2.18 -6.29
N PRO A 53 0.69 2.83 -7.35
CA PRO A 53 0.28 4.23 -7.27
C PRO A 53 -0.66 4.47 -6.08
N PRO A 54 -0.59 5.65 -5.43
CA PRO A 54 -1.33 5.91 -4.19
C PRO A 54 -2.85 5.91 -4.36
N CYS A 55 -3.36 6.14 -5.58
CA CYS A 55 -4.78 6.06 -5.88
C CYS A 55 -5.16 4.64 -6.31
N ALA A 56 -5.70 3.86 -5.36
CA ALA A 56 -6.10 2.47 -5.61
C ALA A 56 -7.52 2.34 -6.23
N PHE A 57 -8.33 3.39 -6.21
CA PHE A 57 -9.72 3.37 -6.68
C PHE A 57 -10.05 4.63 -7.50
N ASP A 58 -10.64 4.43 -8.67
CA ASP A 58 -11.00 5.48 -9.62
C ASP A 58 -9.87 6.50 -9.90
N PRO A 59 -8.69 6.05 -10.36
CA PRO A 59 -7.56 6.95 -10.61
C PRO A 59 -7.84 7.98 -11.71
N GLU A 60 -8.78 7.69 -12.60
CA GLU A 60 -9.21 8.59 -13.69
C GLU A 60 -10.30 9.58 -13.25
N GLY A 61 -10.87 9.43 -12.05
CA GLY A 61 -11.93 10.30 -11.53
C GLY A 61 -13.25 10.19 -12.29
N ARG A 62 -13.54 9.06 -12.95
CA ARG A 62 -14.74 8.88 -13.78
C ARG A 62 -16.03 8.96 -12.98
N ARG A 63 -15.97 8.81 -11.65
CA ARG A 63 -17.14 8.85 -10.76
C ARG A 63 -17.33 10.20 -10.08
N LEU A 64 -16.53 11.22 -10.39
CA LEU A 64 -16.58 12.53 -9.72
C LEU A 64 -17.91 13.27 -9.94
N HIS A 65 -18.57 13.04 -11.07
CA HIS A 65 -19.84 13.69 -11.45
C HIS A 65 -20.96 12.69 -11.79
N ALA A 66 -20.83 11.44 -11.37
CA ALA A 66 -21.76 10.36 -11.69
C ALA A 66 -23.08 10.45 -10.90
#